data_AF-A0A363N632-F1
#
_entry.id   AF-A0A363N632-F1
#
_cell.length_a   1.000
_cell.length_b   1.000
_cell.length_c   1.000
_cell.angle_alpha   90.00
_cell.angle_beta   90.00
_cell.angle_gamma   90.00
#
_symmetry.space_group_name_H-M   'P 1'
#
loop_
_entity.id
_entity.type
_entity.pdbx_description
1 polymer ?
#
loop_
_entity_poly.entity_id
_entity_poly.type
_entity_poly.pdbx_seq_one_letter_code
_entity_poly.pdbx_strand_id
1 'polypeptide(L)'
;MEDNENKETNVKATIDAVTGLVKAIPIYQDTLQPSAQQIGKSLETVTKAVNIALAPIKGLVWGYEKIEEFISQSVTKKLQNVPEENIITPSPSIAGPTIEALRFTGEDLNLRELYSNLLANAMNNKSADSIHPGYVEIIKNLSSDEALILQTFCSQNQFPLIDLLHQIPESNSEVVVYKNFSYFMKLSNLKKPDLTPVYIDNICRLGLTEIPVGKYIISKGVYERLENDNSLFTLKADIVQSGKGFIDFNRKLIRLTNFGQLFINNVVAEKK
;
A
#
# COMPACT_ATOMS: atom_id res chain seq x y z
N MET A 1 -12.49 37.39 54.78
CA MET A 1 -11.08 37.06 54.52
C MET A 1 -10.90 35.58 54.14
N GLU A 2 -11.94 34.88 53.63
CA GLU A 2 -11.86 33.43 53.33
C GLU A 2 -11.78 33.09 51.83
N ASP A 3 -11.94 34.05 50.91
CA ASP A 3 -11.96 33.76 49.46
C ASP A 3 -10.58 33.76 48.77
N ASN A 4 -9.52 34.23 49.45
CA ASN A 4 -8.17 34.28 48.86
C ASN A 4 -7.32 33.03 49.15
N GLU A 5 -7.52 32.35 50.30
CA GLU A 5 -6.77 31.12 50.62
C GLU A 5 -7.21 29.93 49.74
N ASN A 6 -8.50 29.83 49.39
CA ASN A 6 -9.01 28.76 48.53
C ASN A 6 -8.52 28.85 47.06
N LYS A 7 -8.20 30.04 46.57
CA LYS A 7 -7.63 30.21 45.21
C LYS A 7 -6.16 29.83 45.15
N GLU A 8 -5.36 30.22 46.15
CA GLU A 8 -3.94 29.83 46.19
C GLU A 8 -3.78 28.32 46.31
N THR A 9 -4.65 27.66 47.08
CA THR A 9 -4.62 26.20 47.29
C THR A 9 -4.94 25.42 46.02
N ASN A 10 -5.92 25.88 45.22
CA ASN A 10 -6.27 25.25 43.94
C ASN A 10 -5.22 25.48 42.84
N VAL A 11 -4.60 26.66 42.79
CA VAL A 11 -3.53 26.95 41.82
C VAL A 11 -2.27 26.12 42.15
N LYS A 12 -1.91 26.00 43.44
CA LYS A 12 -0.80 25.12 43.86
C LYS A 12 -1.06 23.66 43.54
N ALA A 13 -2.25 23.15 43.85
CA ALA A 13 -2.63 21.76 43.55
C ALA A 13 -2.62 21.47 42.03
N THR A 14 -3.02 22.44 41.21
CA THR A 14 -2.98 22.30 39.74
C THR A 14 -1.56 22.34 39.20
N ILE A 15 -0.69 23.21 39.74
CA ILE A 15 0.73 23.28 39.37
C ILE A 15 1.47 21.99 39.80
N ASP A 16 1.18 21.46 41.00
CA ASP A 16 1.81 20.24 41.50
C ASP A 16 1.33 18.99 40.72
N ALA A 17 0.08 18.96 40.27
CA ALA A 17 -0.44 17.88 39.42
C ALA A 17 0.20 17.90 38.02
N VAL A 18 0.41 19.09 37.43
CA VAL A 18 1.12 19.23 36.15
C VAL A 18 2.60 18.89 36.31
N THR A 19 3.23 19.28 37.43
CA THR A 19 4.64 18.94 37.72
C THR A 19 4.83 17.45 38.03
N GLY A 20 3.83 16.80 38.64
CA GLY A 20 3.79 15.36 38.89
C GLY A 20 3.67 14.52 37.62
N LEU A 21 2.95 15.00 36.61
CA LEU A 21 2.84 14.35 35.30
C LEU A 21 4.11 14.50 34.45
N VAL A 22 4.88 15.58 34.63
CA VAL A 22 6.19 15.78 33.96
C VAL A 22 7.29 14.91 34.59
N LYS A 23 7.14 14.45 35.84
CA LYS A 23 8.10 13.57 36.54
C LYS A 23 7.92 12.08 36.27
N ALA A 24 6.87 11.66 35.55
CA ALA A 24 6.60 10.25 35.24
C ALA A 24 7.11 9.81 33.85
N ILE A 25 7.76 10.70 33.09
CA ILE A 25 8.56 10.32 31.94
C ILE A 25 9.99 10.26 32.44
N PRO A 26 10.62 9.07 32.57
CA PRO A 26 12.05 9.03 32.79
C PRO A 26 12.70 9.62 31.53
N ILE A 27 13.02 10.91 31.61
CA ILE A 27 13.90 11.59 30.68
C ILE A 27 15.23 10.82 30.78
N TYR A 28 15.46 9.94 29.81
CA TYR A 28 16.78 9.39 29.51
C TYR A 28 17.70 10.57 29.23
N GLN A 29 18.39 11.06 30.27
CA GLN A 29 19.29 12.19 30.14
C GLN A 29 20.76 11.84 30.28
N ASP A 30 21.16 10.59 30.57
CA ASP A 30 22.59 10.30 30.79
C ASP A 30 23.10 8.93 30.31
N THR A 31 22.41 8.26 29.39
CA THR A 31 23.02 7.15 28.63
C THR A 31 22.61 7.21 27.17
N LEU A 32 23.25 8.09 26.42
CA LEU A 32 23.45 7.87 24.98
C LEU A 32 24.29 6.60 24.84
N GLN A 33 23.65 5.44 24.71
CA GLN A 33 24.39 4.24 24.37
C GLN A 33 25.16 4.50 23.05
N PRO A 34 26.42 4.03 22.92
CA PRO A 34 27.19 4.21 21.69
C PRO A 34 26.46 3.67 20.45
N SER A 35 25.58 2.68 20.63
CA SER A 35 24.64 2.19 19.63
C SER A 35 23.65 3.25 19.13
N ALA A 36 23.04 4.04 20.03
CA ALA A 36 22.14 5.13 19.66
C ALA A 36 22.87 6.27 18.93
N GLN A 37 24.12 6.57 19.32
CA GLN A 37 24.94 7.56 18.60
C GLN A 37 25.36 7.08 17.21
N GLN A 38 25.64 5.78 17.05
CA GLN A 38 25.94 5.19 15.73
C GLN A 38 24.72 5.19 14.82
N ILE A 39 23.53 4.86 15.34
CA ILE A 39 22.25 4.93 14.60
C ILE A 39 21.92 6.38 14.21
N GLY A 40 22.15 7.35 15.11
CA GLY A 40 21.95 8.76 14.81
C GLY A 40 22.88 9.26 13.70
N LYS A 41 24.17 8.90 13.77
CA LYS A 41 25.15 9.21 12.72
C LYS A 41 24.80 8.55 11.40
N SER A 42 24.41 7.28 11.37
CA SER A 42 24.04 6.61 10.11
C SER A 42 22.82 7.26 9.47
N LEU A 43 21.81 7.63 10.25
CA LEU A 43 20.62 8.31 9.72
C LEU A 43 20.95 9.71 9.21
N GLU A 44 21.81 10.46 9.91
CA GLU A 44 22.27 11.77 9.46
C GLU A 44 23.00 11.67 8.12
N THR A 45 23.89 10.68 7.96
CA THR A 45 24.65 10.54 6.72
C THR A 45 23.79 10.05 5.56
N VAL A 46 22.86 9.11 5.78
CA VAL A 46 21.88 8.71 4.76
C VAL A 46 21.02 9.91 4.36
N THR A 47 20.58 10.74 5.31
CA THR A 47 19.82 11.98 5.01
C THR A 47 20.63 12.93 4.13
N LYS A 48 21.92 13.12 4.42
CA LYS A 48 22.83 13.93 3.59
C LYS A 48 22.96 13.34 2.18
N ALA A 49 23.18 12.04 2.07
CA ALA A 49 23.30 11.35 0.78
C ALA A 49 22.02 11.50 -0.05
N VAL A 50 20.84 11.32 0.57
CA VAL A 50 19.53 11.53 -0.08
C VAL A 50 19.37 12.97 -0.57
N ASN A 51 19.69 13.95 0.27
CA ASN A 51 19.58 15.36 -0.11
C ASN A 51 20.54 15.75 -1.25
N ILE A 52 21.77 15.21 -1.26
CA ILE A 52 22.74 15.40 -2.34
C ILE A 52 22.22 14.76 -3.64
N ALA A 53 21.74 13.52 -3.56
CA ALA A 53 21.21 12.79 -4.72
C ALA A 53 19.94 13.44 -5.31
N LEU A 54 19.10 14.09 -4.49
CA LEU A 54 17.92 14.80 -4.96
C LEU A 54 18.21 16.23 -5.43
N ALA A 55 19.36 16.82 -5.09
CA ALA A 55 19.68 18.22 -5.42
C ALA A 55 19.54 18.56 -6.93
N PRO A 56 19.98 17.71 -7.88
CA PRO A 56 19.77 17.97 -9.30
C PRO A 56 18.28 18.00 -9.70
N ILE A 57 17.44 17.24 -9.00
CA ILE A 57 16.01 17.11 -9.31
C ILE A 57 15.21 18.30 -8.78
N LYS A 58 15.63 18.92 -7.67
CA LYS A 58 14.97 20.10 -7.08
C LYS A 58 14.78 21.23 -8.10
N GLY A 59 15.80 21.51 -8.90
CA GLY A 59 15.74 22.55 -9.93
C GLY A 59 14.89 22.20 -11.16
N LEU A 60 14.53 20.92 -11.33
CA LEU A 60 13.77 20.45 -12.49
C LEU A 60 12.27 20.37 -12.22
N VAL A 61 11.87 20.17 -10.97
CA VAL A 61 10.46 19.93 -10.62
C VAL A 61 9.89 21.15 -9.93
N TRP A 62 9.09 21.93 -10.68
CA TRP A 62 8.40 23.12 -10.16
C TRP A 62 7.63 22.78 -8.89
N GLY A 63 7.85 23.44 -7.75
CA GLY A 63 7.09 23.21 -6.51
C GLY A 63 7.55 22.00 -5.69
N TYR A 64 8.77 21.50 -5.92
CA TYR A 64 9.43 20.48 -5.10
C TYR A 64 9.45 20.86 -3.61
N GLU A 65 9.67 22.13 -3.29
CA GLU A 65 9.85 22.65 -1.93
C GLU A 65 8.65 22.36 -1.02
N LYS A 66 7.45 22.22 -1.60
CA LYS A 66 6.21 21.92 -0.87
C LYS A 66 6.12 20.48 -0.35
N ILE A 67 6.87 19.57 -0.95
CA ILE A 67 6.83 18.13 -0.65
C ILE A 67 8.21 17.58 -0.27
N GLU A 68 9.22 18.45 -0.26
CA GLU A 68 10.61 18.11 0.05
C GLU A 68 10.74 17.39 1.38
N GLU A 69 10.16 17.94 2.45
CA GLU A 69 10.27 17.35 3.79
C GLU A 69 9.71 15.92 3.81
N PHE A 70 8.54 15.72 3.23
CA PHE A 70 7.91 14.40 3.13
C PHE A 70 8.77 13.41 2.34
N ILE A 71 9.28 13.83 1.18
CA ILE A 71 10.13 12.99 0.33
C ILE A 71 11.41 12.63 1.06
N SER A 72 12.13 13.63 1.58
CA SER A 72 13.41 13.42 2.26
C SER A 72 13.23 12.50 3.46
N GLN A 73 12.21 12.69 4.30
CA GLN A 73 11.94 11.81 5.44
C GLN A 73 11.58 10.38 5.00
N SER A 74 10.63 10.23 4.08
CA SER A 74 10.12 8.93 3.65
C SER A 74 11.17 8.10 2.91
N VAL A 75 11.92 8.75 2.01
CA VAL A 75 12.99 8.10 1.23
C VAL A 75 14.20 7.78 2.11
N THR A 76 14.61 8.69 3.02
CA THR A 76 15.69 8.43 3.98
C THR A 76 15.38 7.20 4.83
N LYS A 77 14.16 7.10 5.36
CA LYS A 77 13.76 5.94 6.16
C LYS A 77 13.87 4.63 5.35
N LYS A 78 13.50 4.64 4.07
CA LYS A 78 13.58 3.48 3.17
C LYS A 78 15.01 3.13 2.76
N LEU A 79 15.93 4.08 2.83
CA LEU A 79 17.35 3.93 2.50
C LEU A 79 18.24 3.80 3.74
N GLN A 80 17.69 3.76 4.95
CA GLN A 80 18.46 3.73 6.20
C GLN A 80 19.46 2.57 6.29
N ASN A 81 19.17 1.45 5.62
CA ASN A 81 20.00 0.24 5.57
C ASN A 81 20.83 0.14 4.27
N VAL A 82 20.81 1.16 3.43
CA VAL A 82 21.56 1.22 2.18
C VAL A 82 22.87 1.97 2.42
N PRO A 83 24.04 1.39 2.09
CA PRO A 83 25.31 2.10 2.19
C PRO A 83 25.31 3.36 1.33
N GLU A 84 25.91 4.44 1.82
CA GLU A 84 25.89 5.76 1.17
C GLU A 84 26.45 5.73 -0.24
N GLU A 85 27.50 4.93 -0.47
CA GLU A 85 28.12 4.73 -1.79
C GLU A 85 27.17 4.09 -2.82
N ASN A 86 26.09 3.47 -2.35
CA ASN A 86 25.05 2.89 -3.20
C ASN A 86 23.87 3.84 -3.42
N ILE A 87 23.83 4.99 -2.74
CA ILE A 87 22.80 6.01 -2.93
C ILE A 87 23.23 6.92 -4.09
N ILE A 88 22.47 6.89 -5.17
CA ILE A 88 22.74 7.62 -6.41
C ILE A 88 21.62 8.60 -6.73
N THR A 89 21.93 9.60 -7.54
CA THR A 89 20.92 10.46 -8.16
C THR A 89 20.00 9.61 -9.03
N PRO A 90 18.67 9.62 -8.79
CA PRO A 90 17.74 8.84 -9.58
C PRO A 90 17.61 9.43 -10.99
N SER A 91 17.25 8.60 -11.97
CA SER A 91 16.99 9.08 -13.34
C SER A 91 15.91 10.17 -13.35
N PRO A 92 16.11 11.31 -14.04
CA PRO A 92 15.10 12.36 -14.17
C PRO A 92 13.77 11.87 -14.76
N SER A 93 13.81 10.85 -15.63
CA SER A 93 12.61 10.25 -16.23
C SER A 93 11.73 9.51 -15.22
N ILE A 94 12.27 9.14 -14.07
CA ILE A 94 11.53 8.55 -12.94
C ILE A 94 11.22 9.62 -11.91
N ALA A 95 12.25 10.33 -11.46
CA ALA A 95 12.16 11.24 -10.33
C ALA A 95 11.24 12.42 -10.61
N GLY A 96 11.36 13.04 -11.79
CA GLY A 96 10.52 14.17 -12.18
C GLY A 96 9.02 13.85 -12.10
N PRO A 97 8.54 12.87 -12.89
CA PRO A 97 7.13 12.47 -12.86
C PRO A 97 6.65 11.94 -11.51
N THR A 98 7.51 11.24 -10.74
CA THR A 98 7.16 10.72 -9.40
C THR A 98 6.89 11.86 -8.42
N ILE A 99 7.79 12.85 -8.38
CA ILE A 99 7.68 14.01 -7.48
C ILE A 99 6.49 14.89 -7.88
N GLU A 100 6.27 15.08 -9.18
CA GLU A 100 5.08 15.78 -9.67
C GLU A 100 3.79 15.08 -9.23
N ALA A 101 3.70 13.76 -9.40
CA ALA A 101 2.53 12.97 -9.02
C ALA A 101 2.28 13.00 -7.50
N LEU A 102 3.35 12.87 -6.70
CA LEU A 102 3.32 12.92 -5.24
C LEU A 102 2.66 14.18 -4.69
N ARG A 103 2.81 15.31 -5.40
CA ARG A 103 2.19 16.58 -5.01
C ARG A 103 0.67 16.51 -4.96
N PHE A 104 0.07 15.73 -5.85
CA PHE A 104 -1.36 15.60 -5.98
C PHE A 104 -1.93 14.41 -5.19
N THR A 105 -1.08 13.52 -4.68
CA THR A 105 -1.49 12.34 -3.88
C THR A 105 -1.55 12.63 -2.38
N GLY A 106 -1.93 13.86 -2.01
CA GLY A 106 -1.72 14.46 -0.69
C GLY A 106 -2.30 13.71 0.51
N GLU A 107 -3.43 13.03 0.35
CA GLU A 107 -4.13 12.39 1.48
C GLU A 107 -4.11 10.86 1.42
N ASP A 108 -3.66 10.29 0.30
CA ASP A 108 -3.64 8.84 0.10
C ASP A 108 -2.31 8.25 0.56
N LEU A 109 -2.26 7.84 1.83
CA LEU A 109 -1.08 7.22 2.44
C LEU A 109 -0.61 5.98 1.68
N ASN A 110 -1.53 5.17 1.11
CA ASN A 110 -1.17 3.96 0.40
C ASN A 110 -0.43 4.28 -0.91
N LEU A 111 -0.91 5.26 -1.68
CA LEU A 111 -0.26 5.66 -2.92
C LEU A 111 1.06 6.42 -2.68
N ARG A 112 1.12 7.25 -1.62
CA ARG A 112 2.35 7.93 -1.19
C ARG A 112 3.47 6.96 -0.86
N GLU A 113 3.12 5.86 -0.22
CA GLU A 113 4.05 4.80 0.13
C GLU A 113 4.64 4.15 -1.13
N LEU A 114 3.80 3.86 -2.14
CA LEU A 114 4.25 3.33 -3.44
C LEU A 114 5.22 4.27 -4.16
N TYR A 115 4.91 5.57 -4.23
CA TYR A 115 5.81 6.54 -4.84
C TYR A 115 7.13 6.69 -4.09
N SER A 116 7.09 6.61 -2.76
CA SER A 116 8.28 6.68 -1.91
C SER A 116 9.16 5.44 -2.08
N ASN A 117 8.56 4.24 -2.22
CA ASN A 117 9.27 3.01 -2.59
C ASN A 117 9.92 3.11 -3.96
N LEU A 118 9.17 3.60 -4.96
CA LEU A 118 9.67 3.78 -6.32
C LEU A 118 10.89 4.72 -6.35
N LEU A 119 10.79 5.87 -5.66
CA LEU A 119 11.88 6.85 -5.62
C LEU A 119 13.10 6.31 -4.87
N ALA A 120 12.90 5.66 -3.70
CA ALA A 120 13.99 5.04 -2.96
C ALA A 120 14.69 3.93 -3.78
N ASN A 121 13.93 3.11 -4.52
CA ASN A 121 14.51 2.10 -5.39
C ASN A 121 15.25 2.67 -6.60
N ALA A 122 14.77 3.78 -7.16
CA ALA A 122 15.47 4.51 -8.22
C ALA A 122 16.78 5.17 -7.72
N MET A 123 16.87 5.45 -6.42
CA MET A 123 18.06 6.02 -5.77
C MET A 123 19.08 4.99 -5.29
N ASN A 124 18.80 3.69 -5.39
CA ASN A 124 19.71 2.63 -4.96
C ASN A 124 20.31 1.95 -6.18
N ASN A 125 21.65 2.01 -6.33
CA ASN A 125 22.36 1.47 -7.50
C ASN A 125 22.10 -0.03 -7.76
N LYS A 126 21.72 -0.81 -6.75
CA LYS A 126 21.41 -2.25 -6.90
C LYS A 126 20.03 -2.50 -7.50
N SER A 127 19.10 -1.54 -7.38
CA SER A 127 17.72 -1.67 -7.87
C SER A 127 17.39 -0.72 -9.01
N ALA A 128 18.15 0.37 -9.19
CA ALA A 128 17.85 1.45 -10.13
C ALA A 128 17.64 0.95 -11.57
N ASP A 129 18.48 0.02 -12.04
CA ASP A 129 18.39 -0.55 -13.40
C ASP A 129 17.13 -1.38 -13.64
N SER A 130 16.49 -1.87 -12.56
CA SER A 130 15.25 -2.65 -12.66
C SER A 130 13.98 -1.78 -12.59
N ILE A 131 14.13 -0.46 -12.42
CA ILE A 131 13.01 0.47 -12.33
C ILE A 131 12.54 0.85 -13.73
N HIS A 132 11.30 0.47 -14.05
CA HIS A 132 10.71 0.79 -15.32
C HIS A 132 10.10 2.21 -15.33
N PRO A 133 10.34 3.05 -16.36
CA PRO A 133 9.76 4.40 -16.45
C PRO A 133 8.23 4.46 -16.36
N GLY A 134 7.54 3.46 -16.88
CA GLY A 134 6.08 3.36 -16.81
C GLY A 134 5.50 3.15 -15.41
N TYR A 135 6.30 2.84 -14.39
CA TYR A 135 5.78 2.60 -13.03
C TYR A 135 5.09 3.82 -12.43
N VAL A 136 5.52 5.03 -12.74
CA VAL A 136 4.85 6.25 -12.29
C VAL A 136 3.42 6.32 -12.83
N GLU A 137 3.24 6.03 -14.12
CA GLU A 137 1.93 6.06 -14.78
C GLU A 137 0.99 4.96 -14.26
N ILE A 138 1.55 3.80 -13.87
CA ILE A 138 0.79 2.77 -13.19
C ILE A 138 0.26 3.29 -11.86
N ILE A 139 1.13 3.85 -11.00
CA ILE A 139 0.69 4.36 -9.69
C ILE A 139 -0.37 5.47 -9.84
N LYS A 140 -0.22 6.37 -10.83
CA LYS A 140 -1.23 7.40 -11.16
C LYS A 140 -2.61 6.81 -11.53
N ASN A 141 -2.64 5.59 -12.04
CA ASN A 141 -3.86 4.87 -12.43
C ASN A 141 -4.36 3.89 -11.36
N LEU A 142 -3.76 3.89 -10.16
CA LEU A 142 -4.22 3.10 -9.02
C LEU A 142 -5.03 3.96 -8.05
N SER A 143 -5.98 3.31 -7.39
CA SER A 143 -6.66 3.76 -6.19
C SER A 143 -6.00 3.19 -4.94
N SER A 144 -6.31 3.78 -3.78
CA SER A 144 -5.88 3.28 -2.47
C SER A 144 -6.16 1.79 -2.26
N ASP A 145 -7.37 1.34 -2.63
CA ASP A 145 -7.80 -0.05 -2.42
C ASP A 145 -7.07 -1.02 -3.36
N GLU A 146 -6.80 -0.62 -4.60
CA GLU A 146 -5.98 -1.42 -5.53
C GLU A 146 -4.53 -1.55 -5.04
N ALA A 147 -3.96 -0.50 -4.45
CA ALA A 147 -2.65 -0.58 -3.82
C ALA A 147 -2.63 -1.61 -2.67
N LEU A 148 -3.68 -1.66 -1.85
CA LEU A 148 -3.84 -2.66 -0.79
C LEU A 148 -4.00 -4.08 -1.35
N ILE A 149 -4.75 -4.26 -2.45
CA ILE A 149 -4.85 -5.54 -3.14
C ILE A 149 -3.47 -5.99 -3.62
N LEU A 150 -2.68 -5.10 -4.24
CA LEU A 150 -1.33 -5.41 -4.69
C LEU A 150 -0.39 -5.80 -3.55
N GLN A 151 -0.54 -5.23 -2.34
CA GLN A 151 0.25 -5.64 -1.18
C GLN A 151 0.02 -7.11 -0.80
N THR A 152 -1.17 -7.67 -1.02
CA THR A 152 -1.42 -9.10 -0.75
C THR A 152 -0.53 -10.01 -1.61
N PHE A 153 -0.16 -9.57 -2.80
CA PHE A 153 0.72 -10.28 -3.71
C PHE A 153 2.19 -10.31 -3.29
N CYS A 154 2.60 -9.53 -2.28
CA CYS A 154 3.94 -9.63 -1.69
C CYS A 154 4.18 -10.99 -1.02
N SER A 155 3.11 -11.67 -0.57
CA SER A 155 3.17 -12.95 0.12
C SER A 155 2.87 -14.16 -0.78
N GLN A 156 2.20 -13.94 -1.90
CA GLN A 156 1.67 -14.99 -2.76
C GLN A 156 1.49 -14.50 -4.19
N ASN A 157 1.91 -15.29 -5.18
CA ASN A 157 1.90 -14.85 -6.58
C ASN A 157 0.58 -15.06 -7.32
N GLN A 158 -0.38 -15.78 -6.73
CA GLN A 158 -1.66 -16.09 -7.37
C GLN A 158 -2.78 -16.30 -6.34
N PHE A 159 -4.02 -15.94 -6.66
CA PHE A 159 -5.18 -16.12 -5.80
C PHE A 159 -6.33 -16.81 -6.55
N PRO A 160 -7.16 -17.61 -5.85
CA PRO A 160 -8.38 -18.15 -6.45
C PRO A 160 -9.40 -17.03 -6.70
N LEU A 161 -10.09 -17.14 -7.84
CA LEU A 161 -11.25 -16.31 -8.19
C LEU A 161 -12.43 -17.23 -8.53
N ILE A 162 -13.65 -16.79 -8.23
CA ILE A 162 -14.87 -17.42 -8.76
C ILE A 162 -15.78 -16.38 -9.41
N ASP A 163 -16.47 -16.78 -10.47
CA ASP A 163 -17.69 -16.09 -10.91
C ASP A 163 -18.90 -16.85 -10.38
N LEU A 164 -19.89 -16.12 -9.87
CA LEU A 164 -21.20 -16.65 -9.53
C LEU A 164 -22.08 -16.62 -10.78
N LEU A 165 -22.53 -17.79 -11.21
CA LEU A 165 -23.36 -17.97 -12.40
C LEU A 165 -24.79 -18.32 -12.01
N HIS A 166 -25.72 -17.76 -12.77
CA HIS A 166 -27.12 -18.18 -12.79
C HIS A 166 -27.37 -18.96 -14.08
N GLN A 167 -27.56 -20.28 -13.95
CA GLN A 167 -27.87 -21.18 -15.05
C GLN A 167 -29.38 -21.24 -15.26
N ILE A 168 -29.84 -20.97 -16.48
CA ILE A 168 -31.27 -20.97 -16.86
C ILE A 168 -31.52 -22.12 -17.86
N PRO A 169 -32.00 -23.30 -17.39
CA PRO A 169 -32.13 -24.49 -18.22
C PRO A 169 -33.10 -24.33 -19.41
N GLU A 170 -34.19 -23.58 -19.22
CA GLU A 170 -35.24 -23.40 -20.24
C GLU A 170 -34.69 -22.79 -21.54
N SER A 171 -33.71 -21.88 -21.43
CA SER A 171 -33.09 -21.18 -22.55
C SER A 171 -31.67 -21.66 -22.86
N ASN A 172 -31.16 -22.66 -22.14
CA ASN A 172 -29.76 -23.10 -22.19
C ASN A 172 -28.77 -21.92 -22.13
N SER A 173 -29.04 -20.97 -21.23
CA SER A 173 -28.29 -19.73 -21.11
C SER A 173 -27.70 -19.57 -19.71
N GLU A 174 -26.53 -18.95 -19.63
CA GLU A 174 -25.90 -18.58 -18.37
C GLU A 174 -25.79 -17.06 -18.23
N VAL A 175 -25.97 -16.56 -17.01
CA VAL A 175 -25.79 -15.15 -16.67
C VAL A 175 -24.77 -15.04 -15.55
N VAL A 176 -23.74 -14.21 -15.72
CA VAL A 176 -22.79 -13.89 -14.65
C VAL A 176 -23.44 -12.89 -13.70
N VAL A 177 -23.70 -13.32 -12.46
CA VAL A 177 -24.34 -12.50 -11.42
C VAL A 177 -23.30 -11.70 -10.65
N TYR A 178 -22.15 -12.31 -10.38
CA TYR A 178 -21.03 -11.65 -9.74
C TYR A 178 -19.72 -12.17 -10.33
N LYS A 179 -18.80 -11.27 -10.65
CA LYS A 179 -17.53 -11.60 -11.33
C LYS A 179 -16.34 -11.42 -10.39
N ASN A 180 -15.34 -12.27 -10.54
CA ASN A 180 -14.02 -12.15 -9.88
C ASN A 180 -14.10 -12.10 -8.35
N PHE A 181 -15.02 -12.85 -7.73
CA PHE A 181 -15.09 -12.94 -6.28
C PHE A 181 -13.83 -13.60 -5.70
N SER A 182 -13.27 -12.99 -4.66
CA SER A 182 -12.09 -13.46 -3.94
C SER A 182 -12.03 -12.88 -2.53
N TYR A 183 -11.05 -13.34 -1.76
CA TYR A 183 -10.83 -12.91 -0.38
C TYR A 183 -9.89 -11.72 -0.22
N PHE A 184 -9.62 -10.96 -1.29
CA PHE A 184 -8.86 -9.72 -1.16
C PHE A 184 -9.46 -8.79 -0.08
N MET A 185 -10.78 -8.66 -0.01
CA MET A 185 -11.47 -7.89 1.04
C MET A 185 -11.25 -8.40 2.48
N LYS A 186 -10.86 -9.66 2.67
CA LYS A 186 -10.55 -10.24 3.99
C LYS A 186 -9.06 -10.18 4.30
N LEU A 187 -8.23 -10.18 3.26
CA LEU A 187 -6.77 -10.08 3.35
C LEU A 187 -6.29 -8.63 3.46
N SER A 188 -7.14 -7.67 3.10
CA SER A 188 -6.82 -6.26 3.07
C SER A 188 -8.01 -5.43 3.56
N ASN A 189 -7.73 -4.33 4.27
CA ASN A 189 -8.74 -3.46 4.84
C ASN A 189 -9.26 -2.46 3.77
N LEU A 190 -9.93 -2.98 2.74
CA LEU A 190 -10.45 -2.19 1.62
C LEU A 190 -11.55 -1.23 2.10
N LYS A 191 -11.51 0.01 1.63
CA LYS A 191 -12.54 1.02 1.93
C LYS A 191 -13.87 0.68 1.24
N LYS A 192 -13.81 0.11 0.04
CA LYS A 192 -15.00 -0.27 -0.75
C LYS A 192 -14.88 -1.69 -1.31
N PRO A 193 -15.10 -2.73 -0.48
CA PRO A 193 -15.01 -4.14 -0.91
C PRO A 193 -15.89 -4.49 -2.12
N ASP A 194 -17.04 -3.83 -2.28
CA ASP A 194 -17.98 -4.11 -3.38
C ASP A 194 -17.40 -3.77 -4.76
N LEU A 195 -16.39 -2.90 -4.82
CA LEU A 195 -15.70 -2.53 -6.06
C LEU A 195 -14.53 -3.48 -6.41
N THR A 196 -14.30 -4.54 -5.63
CA THR A 196 -13.24 -5.53 -5.89
C THR A 196 -13.19 -6.03 -7.34
N PRO A 197 -14.31 -6.34 -8.02
CA PRO A 197 -14.27 -6.77 -9.42
C PRO A 197 -13.68 -5.71 -10.35
N VAL A 198 -14.00 -4.43 -10.11
CA VAL A 198 -13.49 -3.28 -10.89
C VAL A 198 -12.00 -3.09 -10.62
N TYR A 199 -11.58 -3.22 -9.37
CA TYR A 199 -10.17 -3.15 -8.99
C TYR A 199 -9.35 -4.24 -9.68
N ILE A 200 -9.86 -5.47 -9.70
CA ILE A 200 -9.25 -6.60 -10.41
C ILE A 200 -9.14 -6.31 -11.91
N ASP A 201 -10.20 -5.81 -12.53
CA ASP A 201 -10.18 -5.47 -13.96
C ASP A 201 -9.12 -4.39 -14.26
N ASN A 202 -8.97 -3.38 -13.39
CA ASN A 202 -7.96 -2.34 -13.56
C ASN A 202 -6.52 -2.86 -13.37
N ILE A 203 -6.22 -3.63 -12.33
CA ILE A 203 -4.84 -4.18 -12.16
C ILE A 203 -4.49 -5.17 -13.27
N CYS A 204 -5.49 -5.83 -13.88
CA CYS A 204 -5.30 -6.58 -15.12
C CYS A 204 -5.07 -5.68 -16.33
N ARG A 205 -5.84 -4.59 -16.49
CA ARG A 205 -5.66 -3.57 -17.54
C ARG A 205 -4.26 -2.94 -17.50
N LEU A 206 -3.72 -2.73 -16.30
CA LEU A 206 -2.38 -2.20 -16.07
C LEU A 206 -1.27 -3.24 -16.34
N GLY A 207 -1.64 -4.48 -16.66
CA GLY A 207 -0.70 -5.57 -16.95
C GLY A 207 0.06 -6.07 -15.72
N LEU A 208 -0.36 -5.71 -14.51
CA LEU A 208 0.26 -6.18 -13.26
C LEU A 208 -0.16 -7.62 -12.95
N THR A 209 -1.42 -7.94 -13.23
CA THR A 209 -1.99 -9.27 -13.05
C THR A 209 -2.66 -9.76 -14.33
N GLU A 210 -2.94 -11.05 -14.37
CA GLU A 210 -3.75 -11.65 -15.42
C GLU A 210 -4.67 -12.74 -14.85
N ILE A 211 -5.77 -12.99 -15.55
CA ILE A 211 -6.69 -14.10 -15.31
C ILE A 211 -6.62 -15.02 -16.54
N PRO A 212 -5.78 -16.06 -16.52
CA PRO A 212 -5.60 -16.91 -17.68
C PRO A 212 -6.86 -17.74 -17.97
N VAL A 213 -7.29 -17.76 -19.24
CA VAL A 213 -8.52 -18.47 -19.66
C VAL A 213 -8.40 -19.97 -19.38
N GLY A 214 -9.45 -20.52 -18.75
CA GLY A 214 -9.55 -21.95 -18.44
C GLY A 214 -8.54 -22.46 -17.40
N LYS A 215 -7.84 -21.56 -16.70
CA LYS A 215 -6.90 -21.93 -15.63
C LYS A 215 -7.52 -21.70 -14.25
N TYR A 216 -7.32 -22.67 -13.38
CA TYR A 216 -7.75 -22.67 -11.99
C TYR A 216 -6.74 -23.43 -11.12
N ILE A 217 -6.81 -23.23 -9.81
CA ILE A 217 -5.94 -23.87 -8.83
C ILE A 217 -6.46 -25.29 -8.55
N ILE A 218 -5.63 -26.32 -8.75
CA ILE A 218 -6.06 -27.72 -8.60
C ILE A 218 -6.10 -28.21 -7.15
N SER A 219 -5.52 -27.46 -6.21
CA SER A 219 -5.46 -27.83 -4.80
C SER A 219 -6.87 -27.93 -4.21
N LYS A 220 -7.17 -29.08 -3.58
CA LYS A 220 -8.46 -29.34 -2.91
C LYS A 220 -8.73 -28.31 -1.81
N GLY A 221 -9.98 -27.91 -1.61
CA GLY A 221 -10.36 -27.03 -0.50
C GLY A 221 -10.23 -25.52 -0.77
N VAL A 222 -9.59 -25.11 -1.87
CA VAL A 222 -9.28 -23.70 -2.16
C VAL A 222 -10.53 -22.89 -2.53
N TYR A 223 -11.45 -23.48 -3.28
CA TYR A 223 -12.63 -22.78 -3.80
C TYR A 223 -13.84 -22.92 -2.88
N GLU A 224 -13.92 -23.99 -2.12
CA GLU A 224 -15.02 -24.31 -1.22
C GLU A 224 -15.26 -23.19 -0.21
N ARG A 225 -14.20 -22.49 0.22
CA ARG A 225 -14.33 -21.31 1.09
C ARG A 225 -14.99 -20.13 0.38
N LEU A 226 -14.60 -19.86 -0.86
CA LEU A 226 -15.17 -18.77 -1.66
C LEU A 226 -16.64 -19.08 -2.02
N GLU A 227 -16.90 -20.31 -2.45
CA GLU A 227 -18.22 -20.77 -2.89
C GLU A 227 -19.23 -20.77 -1.75
N ASN A 228 -18.80 -20.95 -0.50
CA ASN A 228 -19.67 -20.95 0.69
C ASN A 228 -19.63 -19.62 1.47
N ASP A 229 -19.08 -18.56 0.89
CA ASP A 229 -18.96 -17.30 1.61
C ASP A 229 -20.31 -16.65 1.91
N ASN A 230 -20.43 -16.11 3.13
CA ASN A 230 -21.64 -15.48 3.61
C ASN A 230 -22.02 -14.23 2.80
N SER A 231 -21.04 -13.50 2.23
CA SER A 231 -21.31 -12.31 1.43
C SER A 231 -22.09 -12.63 0.14
N LEU A 232 -22.08 -13.90 -0.30
CA LEU A 232 -22.82 -14.34 -1.48
C LEU A 232 -24.25 -14.81 -1.15
N PHE A 233 -24.64 -14.93 0.12
CA PHE A 233 -25.94 -15.51 0.47
C PHE A 233 -27.13 -14.77 -0.11
N THR A 234 -27.15 -13.43 -0.03
CA THR A 234 -28.27 -12.64 -0.58
C THR A 234 -28.41 -12.86 -2.08
N LEU A 235 -27.29 -12.79 -2.82
CA LEU A 235 -27.26 -13.03 -4.27
C LEU A 235 -27.76 -14.44 -4.63
N LYS A 236 -27.38 -15.45 -3.84
CA LYS A 236 -27.86 -16.82 -4.03
C LYS A 236 -29.35 -16.96 -3.72
N ALA A 237 -29.82 -16.33 -2.65
CA ALA A 237 -31.22 -16.39 -2.24
C ALA A 237 -32.13 -15.78 -3.32
N ASP A 238 -31.74 -14.66 -3.91
CA ASP A 238 -32.49 -14.00 -4.98
C ASP A 238 -32.65 -14.92 -6.21
N ILE A 239 -31.58 -15.63 -6.59
CA ILE A 239 -31.61 -16.61 -7.69
C ILE A 239 -32.56 -17.75 -7.37
N VAL A 240 -32.47 -18.34 -6.16
CA VAL A 240 -33.33 -19.46 -5.75
C VAL A 240 -34.79 -19.04 -5.68
N GLN A 241 -35.10 -17.85 -5.15
CA GLN A 241 -36.46 -17.33 -5.05
C GLN A 241 -37.10 -17.05 -6.42
N SER A 242 -36.29 -16.73 -7.44
CA SER A 242 -36.81 -16.55 -8.80
C SER A 242 -37.45 -17.82 -9.38
N GLY A 243 -37.14 -19.00 -8.81
CA GLY A 243 -37.68 -20.30 -9.22
C GLY A 243 -37.23 -20.77 -10.61
N LYS A 244 -36.41 -19.98 -11.30
CA LYS A 244 -35.93 -20.26 -12.65
C LYS A 244 -34.45 -20.57 -12.59
N GLY A 245 -34.07 -21.86 -12.67
CA GLY A 245 -32.67 -22.26 -12.79
C GLY A 245 -31.93 -22.54 -11.47
N PHE A 246 -30.61 -22.62 -11.55
CA PHE A 246 -29.74 -22.97 -10.41
C PHE A 246 -28.43 -22.18 -10.40
N ILE A 247 -27.74 -22.22 -9.26
CA ILE A 247 -26.45 -21.56 -9.06
C ILE A 247 -25.32 -22.47 -9.52
N ASP A 248 -24.37 -21.91 -10.27
CA ASP A 248 -23.11 -22.57 -10.62
C ASP A 248 -21.93 -21.62 -10.38
N PHE A 249 -20.72 -22.15 -10.41
CA PHE A 249 -19.49 -21.39 -10.19
C PHE A 249 -18.45 -21.65 -11.27
N ASN A 250 -17.96 -20.56 -11.88
CA ASN A 250 -16.78 -20.64 -12.74
C ASN A 250 -15.52 -20.42 -11.91
N ARG A 251 -14.74 -21.48 -11.69
CA ARG A 251 -13.46 -21.41 -10.97
C ARG A 251 -12.35 -20.88 -11.86
N LYS A 252 -11.64 -19.86 -11.38
CA LYS A 252 -10.54 -19.18 -12.07
C LYS A 252 -9.38 -18.93 -11.11
N LEU A 253 -8.30 -18.36 -11.63
CA LEU A 253 -7.23 -17.78 -10.82
C LEU A 253 -6.81 -16.43 -11.37
N ILE A 254 -6.33 -15.55 -10.48
CA ILE A 254 -5.56 -14.36 -10.83
C ILE A 254 -4.12 -14.58 -10.43
N ARG A 255 -3.17 -14.15 -11.25
CA ARG A 255 -1.73 -14.22 -10.94
C ARG A 255 -0.99 -12.98 -11.39
N LEU A 256 0.17 -12.74 -10.80
CA LEU A 256 1.10 -11.71 -11.30
C LEU A 256 1.61 -12.06 -12.69
N THR A 257 1.78 -11.04 -13.53
CA THR A 257 2.59 -11.14 -14.75
C THR A 257 4.08 -10.98 -14.39
N ASN A 258 5.00 -11.22 -15.33
CA ASN A 258 6.42 -10.92 -15.11
C ASN A 258 6.65 -9.43 -14.79
N PHE A 259 5.92 -8.55 -15.49
CA PHE A 259 5.97 -7.11 -15.26
C PHE A 259 5.40 -6.73 -13.89
N GLY A 260 4.29 -7.36 -13.50
CA GLY A 260 3.70 -7.23 -12.19
C GLY A 260 4.61 -7.70 -11.07
N GLN A 261 5.32 -8.82 -11.24
CA GLN A 261 6.28 -9.30 -10.23
C GLN A 261 7.39 -8.28 -9.98
N LEU A 262 7.94 -7.68 -11.05
CA LEU A 262 8.93 -6.62 -10.90
C LEU A 262 8.33 -5.37 -10.25
N PHE A 263 7.09 -4.99 -10.59
CA PHE A 263 6.39 -3.88 -9.95
C PHE A 263 6.18 -4.14 -8.46
N ILE A 264 5.73 -5.33 -8.06
CA ILE A 264 5.58 -5.71 -6.65
C ILE A 264 6.91 -5.54 -5.92
N ASN A 265 8.00 -6.09 -6.47
CA ASN A 265 9.31 -6.04 -5.82
C ASN A 265 9.88 -4.61 -5.70
N ASN A 266 9.65 -3.76 -6.71
CA ASN A 266 10.26 -2.44 -6.82
C ASN A 266 9.38 -1.28 -6.32
N VAL A 267 8.08 -1.51 -6.13
CA VAL A 267 7.13 -0.43 -5.82
C VAL A 267 6.26 -0.77 -4.61
N VAL A 268 5.88 -2.03 -4.44
CA VAL A 268 4.91 -2.42 -3.41
C VAL A 268 5.59 -3.00 -2.16
N ALA A 269 6.58 -3.85 -2.33
CA ALA A 269 7.27 -4.52 -1.23
C ALA A 269 8.04 -3.51 -0.37
N GLU A 270 7.83 -3.58 0.95
CA GLU A 270 8.63 -2.80 1.90
C GLU A 270 10.05 -3.35 1.96
N LYS A 271 11.04 -2.45 1.90
CA LYS A 271 12.42 -2.79 2.23
C LYS A 271 12.55 -2.92 3.75
N LYS A 272 12.90 -4.12 4.22
CA LYS A 272 13.37 -4.35 5.59
C LYS A 272 14.84 -3.96 5.69
#